data_AF-A0A944C392-F1
#
_entry.id   AF-A0A944C392-F1
#
_cell.length_a   1.000
_cell.length_b   1.000
_cell.length_c   1.000
_cell.angle_alpha   90.00
_cell.angle_beta   90.00
_cell.angle_gamma   90.00
#
_symmetry.space_group_name_H-M   'P 1'
#
loop_
_entity.id
_entity.type
_entity.pdbx_description
1 polymer ?
#
loop_
_entity_poly.entity_id
_entity_poly.type
_entity_poly.pdbx_seq_one_letter_code
_entity_poly.pdbx_strand_id
1 'polypeptide(L)' 'MESTILILLLPFFSFLLLGVFGKWFSHKAAGLVGTAVLAVVALLSYQTAYDYFFLTERTAEGALPTLIPYN' A
#
# COMPACT_ATOMS: atom_id res chain seq x y z
N MET A 1 -10.16 1.83 -8.81
CA MET A 1 -8.89 1.49 -8.12
C MET A 1 -8.25 2.73 -7.50
N GLU A 2 -9.02 3.58 -6.82
CA GLU A 2 -8.50 4.87 -6.34
C GLU A 2 -7.64 4.75 -5.06
N SER A 3 -7.75 3.64 -4.32
CA SER A 3 -7.02 3.42 -3.06
C SER A 3 -5.68 2.70 -3.23
N THR A 4 -5.43 2.03 -4.36
CA THR A 4 -4.18 1.29 -4.61
C THR A 4 -2.95 2.21 -4.63
N ILE A 5 -3.12 3.48 -5.04
CA ILE A 5 -2.07 4.50 -4.96
C ILE A 5 -1.54 4.70 -3.53
N LEU A 6 -2.37 4.45 -2.51
CA LEU A 6 -1.97 4.57 -1.10
C LEU A 6 -0.92 3.52 -0.71
N ILE A 7 -0.92 2.34 -1.34
CA ILE A 7 0.12 1.31 -1.14
C ILE A 7 1.50 1.86 -1.48
N LEU A 8 1.60 2.76 -2.47
CA LEU A 8 2.84 3.40 -2.88
C LEU A 8 3.12 4.70 -2.09
N LEU A 9 2.09 5.51 -1.85
CA LEU A 9 2.23 6.80 -1.18
C LEU A 9 2.54 6.67 0.32
N LEU A 10 1.91 5.73 1.04
CA LEU A 10 2.16 5.51 2.47
C LEU A 10 3.64 5.25 2.80
N PRO A 11 4.35 4.31 2.14
CA PRO A 11 5.77 4.10 2.40
C PRO A 11 6.62 5.30 1.96
N PHE A 12 6.26 5.99 0.86
CA PHE A 12 6.95 7.20 0.43
C PHE A 12 6.86 8.35 1.45
N PHE A 13 5.66 8.63 1.96
CA PHE A 13 5.46 9.66 2.98
C PHE A 13 6.09 9.26 4.32
N SER A 14 6.03 7.99 4.71
CA SER A 14 6.72 7.49 5.90
C SER A 14 8.24 7.66 5.79
N PHE A 15 8.81 7.35 4.62
CA PHE A 15 10.21 7.60 4.33
C PHE A 15 10.55 9.08 4.42
N LEU A 16 9.72 9.98 3.86
CA LEU A 16 9.98 11.42 3.96
C LEU A 16 9.89 11.91 5.41
N LEU A 17 8.88 11.45 6.16
CA LEU A 17 8.66 11.84 7.55
C LEU A 17 9.80 11.35 8.44
N LEU A 18 10.17 10.06 8.36
CA LEU A 18 11.27 9.50 9.13
C LEU A 18 12.65 9.93 8.61
N GLY A 19 12.80 10.20 7.32
CA GLY A 19 14.06 10.67 6.73
C GLY A 19 14.37 12.12 7.09
N VAL A 20 13.36 13.00 7.05
CA VAL A 20 13.51 14.43 7.40
C VAL A 20 13.47 14.61 8.92
N PHE A 21 12.52 13.97 9.61
CA PHE A 21 12.30 14.18 11.04
C PHE A 21 12.93 13.12 11.95
N GLY A 22 13.61 12.12 11.39
CA GLY A 22 14.13 10.98 12.14
C GLY A 22 15.08 11.35 13.28
N LYS A 23 15.82 12.46 13.18
CA LYS A 23 16.73 12.90 14.25
C LYS A 23 15.99 13.32 15.54
N TRP A 24 14.72 13.71 15.43
CA TRP A 24 13.89 14.10 16.57
C TRP A 24 13.10 12.91 17.15
N PHE A 25 13.06 11.78 16.44
CA PHE A 25 12.47 10.54 16.94
C PHE A 25 13.51 9.67 17.63
N SER A 26 13.12 9.01 18.72
CA SER A 26 13.93 7.92 19.26
C SER A 26 13.93 6.73 18.30
N HIS A 27 14.99 5.92 18.32
CA HIS A 27 15.08 4.71 17.47
C HIS A 27 13.85 3.79 17.61
N LYS A 28 13.30 3.67 18.83
CA LYS A 28 12.09 2.89 19.10
C LYS A 28 10.85 3.50 18.44
N ALA A 29 10.68 4.82 18.54
CA ALA A 29 9.53 5.50 17.93
C ALA A 29 9.60 5.44 16.41
N ALA A 30 10.77 5.67 15.81
CA ALA A 30 10.98 5.57 14.37
C ALA A 30 10.68 4.15 13.84
N GLY A 31 11.16 3.12 14.56
CA GLY A 31 10.90 1.72 14.21
C GLY A 31 9.40 1.36 14.30
N LEU A 32 8.71 1.86 15.33
CA LEU A 32 7.27 1.62 15.50
C LEU A 32 6.46 2.27 14.37
N VAL A 33 6.76 3.53 14.01
CA VAL A 33 6.10 4.23 12.91
C VAL A 33 6.32 3.51 11.59
N GLY A 34 7.57 3.13 11.28
CA GLY A 34 7.88 2.39 10.05
C GLY A 34 7.12 1.06 9.97
N THR A 35 7.10 0.29 11.06
CA THR A 35 6.39 -0.99 11.13
C THR A 35 4.88 -0.81 10.99
N ALA A 36 4.29 0.19 11.66
CA ALA A 36 2.87 0.48 11.57
C ALA A 36 2.47 0.84 10.14
N VAL A 37 3.27 1.66 9.44
CA VAL A 37 3.03 1.99 8.03
C VAL A 37 3.09 0.74 7.17
N LEU A 38 4.11 -0.10 7.33
CA LEU A 38 4.22 -1.35 6.57
C LEU A 38 3.06 -2.32 6.85
N ALA A 39 2.56 -2.37 8.09
CA ALA A 39 1.38 -3.16 8.43
C ALA A 39 0.13 -2.66 7.70
N VAL A 40 -0.10 -1.34 7.66
CA VAL A 40 -1.23 -0.76 6.89
C VAL A 40 -1.08 -1.06 5.40
N VAL A 41 0.12 -0.91 4.84
CA VAL A 41 0.40 -1.22 3.43
C VAL A 41 0.12 -2.69 3.12
N ALA A 42 0.51 -3.61 4.01
CA ALA A 42 0.23 -5.03 3.87
C ALA A 42 -1.27 -5.34 3.87
N LEU A 43 -2.03 -4.73 4.78
CA LEU A 43 -3.49 -4.88 4.83
C LEU A 43 -4.17 -4.37 3.55
N LEU A 44 -3.79 -3.18 3.08
CA LEU A 44 -4.30 -2.62 1.83
C LEU A 44 -3.95 -3.49 0.61
N SER A 45 -2.75 -4.07 0.60
CA SER A 45 -2.31 -4.97 -0.46
C SER A 45 -3.13 -6.25 -0.49
N TYR A 46 -3.40 -6.86 0.67
CA TYR A 46 -4.25 -8.04 0.75
C TYR A 46 -5.70 -7.76 0.39
N GLN A 47 -6.25 -6.63 0.81
CA GLN A 47 -7.59 -6.22 0.41
C GLN A 47 -7.68 -6.04 -1.11
N THR A 48 -6.72 -5.31 -1.69
CA THR A 48 -6.68 -5.11 -3.15
C THR A 48 -6.55 -6.43 -3.91
N ALA A 49 -5.71 -7.35 -3.43
CA ALA A 49 -5.58 -8.69 -4.02
C ALA A 49 -6.88 -9.49 -3.90
N TYR A 50 -7.55 -9.44 -2.75
CA TYR A 50 -8.83 -10.10 -2.55
C TYR A 50 -9.89 -9.59 -3.53
N ASP A 51 -10.03 -8.28 -3.64
CA ASP A 51 -10.98 -7.64 -4.55
C ASP A 51 -10.69 -8.01 -6.02
N TYR A 52 -9.40 -8.10 -6.40
CA TYR A 52 -8.98 -8.48 -7.74
C TYR A 52 -9.26 -9.96 -8.06
N PHE A 53 -8.94 -10.88 -7.16
CA PHE A 53 -9.07 -12.31 -7.46
C PHE A 53 -10.48 -12.87 -7.25
N PHE A 54 -11.26 -12.28 -6.34
CA PHE A 54 -12.53 -12.87 -5.89
C PHE A 54 -13.77 -12.02 -6.16
N LEU A 55 -13.64 -10.68 -6.24
CA LEU A 55 -14.80 -9.79 -6.42
C LEU A 55 -14.88 -9.19 -7.82
N THR A 56 -13.76 -9.14 -8.54
CA THR A 56 -13.68 -8.60 -9.90
C THR A 56 -14.35 -9.53 -10.90
N GLU A 57 -15.21 -8.96 -11.74
CA GLU A 57 -15.84 -9.68 -12.84
C GLU A 57 -14.80 -10.10 -13.89
N ARG A 58 -14.96 -11.33 -14.39
CA ARG A 58 -14.12 -11.85 -15.46
C ARG A 58 -14.55 -11.26 -16.80
N THR A 59 -13.59 -11.12 -17.69
CA THR A 59 -13.82 -10.75 -19.09
C THR A 59 -14.71 -11.76 -19.81
N ALA A 60 -15.21 -11.41 -21.00
CA ALA A 60 -16.03 -12.31 -21.83
C ALA A 60 -15.34 -13.65 -22.16
N GLU A 61 -14.00 -13.68 -22.12
CA GLU A 61 -13.15 -14.85 -22.36
C GLU A 61 -12.90 -15.66 -21.07
N GLY A 62 -13.45 -15.22 -19.93
CA GLY A 62 -13.26 -15.84 -18.62
C GLY A 62 -11.94 -15.49 -17.93
N ALA A 63 -11.13 -14.60 -18.50
CA ALA A 63 -9.88 -14.14 -17.89
C ALA A 63 -10.13 -12.98 -16.89
N LEU A 64 -9.26 -12.86 -15.88
CA LEU A 64 -9.24 -11.66 -15.02
C LEU A 64 -8.77 -10.44 -15.83
N PRO A 65 -9.35 -9.25 -15.60
CA PRO A 65 -9.00 -8.04 -16.35
C PRO A 65 -7.57 -7.59 -16.05
N THR A 66 -6.85 -7.11 -17.06
CA THR A 66 -5.51 -6.57 -16.87
C THR A 66 -5.56 -5.25 -16.08
N LEU A 67 -4.82 -5.20 -14.98
CA LEU A 67 -4.71 -3.98 -14.18
C LEU A 67 -3.70 -3.04 -14.83
N ILE A 68 -4.16 -1.87 -15.28
CA ILE A 68 -3.29 -0.74 -15.61
C ILE A 68 -3.08 0.03 -14.29
N PRO A 69 -1.89 -0.01 -13.69
CA PRO A 69 -1.73 0.39 -12.28
C PRO A 69 -1.99 1.88 -12.03
N TYR A 70 -1.61 2.72 -12.98
CA TYR A 70 -1.75 4.18 -12.92
C TYR A 70 -1.94 4.71 -14.34
N ASN A 71 -3.12 5.26 -14.65
CA ASN A 71 -3.48 5.88 -15.93
C ASN A 71 -4.40 7.08 -15.70
#